data_AF-A0A657AZ21-F1
#
_entry.id   AF-A0A657AZ21-F1
#
_cell.length_a   1.000
_cell.length_b   1.000
_cell.length_c   1.000
_cell.angle_alpha   90.00
_cell.angle_beta   90.00
_cell.angle_gamma   90.00
#
_symmetry.space_group_name_H-M   'P 1'
#
loop_
_entity.id
_entity.type
_entity.pdbx_description
1 polymer ?
#
loop_
_entity_poly.entity_id
_entity_poly.type
_entity_poly.pdbx_seq_one_letter_code
_entity_poly.pdbx_strand_id
1 'polypeptide(L)'
;TQIASNASRMFFSLSDVQWHLFPAFLIGSVLGTIVFSLALFNIPLQFLPVAIACYLLLNLWSKTFGAFIKKFESYYLIGFLQTGLGLIVGAPGPLALSVLTKELESNDQIISTSAMFMTISHLAKIPVYLAITPFLSDSLLLISVMIVCAIAGSFLGTKLRIKADNDKIILLIKIALSSLAVHMLASSLVGQIMPLDLPTYR
;
A
#
# COMPACT_ATOMS: atom_id res chain seq x y z
N THR A 1 3.23 4.66 -10.11
CA THR A 1 4.58 4.84 -9.50
C THR A 1 5.06 3.61 -8.74
N GLN A 2 4.25 3.01 -7.85
CA GLN A 2 4.67 1.84 -7.05
C GLN A 2 4.99 0.58 -7.87
N ILE A 3 4.20 0.27 -8.91
CA ILE A 3 4.49 -0.86 -9.80
C ILE A 3 5.84 -0.65 -10.49
N ALA A 4 6.03 0.50 -11.15
CA ALA A 4 7.29 0.80 -11.83
C ALA A 4 8.50 0.74 -10.90
N SER A 5 8.40 1.27 -9.67
CA SER A 5 9.51 1.25 -8.72
C SER A 5 9.83 -0.14 -8.17
N ASN A 6 8.83 -1.00 -7.92
CA ASN A 6 9.09 -2.34 -7.42
C ASN A 6 9.47 -3.31 -8.55
N ALA A 7 8.85 -3.18 -9.72
CA ALA A 7 9.17 -3.97 -10.90
C ALA A 7 10.61 -3.70 -11.37
N SER A 8 11.08 -2.45 -11.35
CA SER A 8 12.48 -2.15 -11.71
C SER A 8 13.48 -2.74 -10.72
N ARG A 9 13.22 -2.66 -9.40
CA ARG A 9 14.05 -3.31 -8.38
C ARG A 9 14.09 -4.83 -8.55
N MET A 10 12.95 -5.45 -8.83
CA MET A 10 12.88 -6.87 -9.15
C MET A 10 13.68 -7.19 -10.42
N PHE A 11 13.53 -6.39 -11.47
CA PHE A 11 14.18 -6.59 -12.77
C PHE A 11 15.71 -6.49 -12.69
N PHE A 12 16.26 -5.57 -11.89
CA PHE A 12 17.70 -5.42 -11.73
C PHE A 12 18.37 -6.55 -10.93
N SER A 13 17.60 -7.31 -10.16
CA SER A 13 18.09 -8.40 -9.31
C SER A 13 17.29 -9.69 -9.53
N LEU A 14 16.96 -10.00 -10.80
CA LEU A 14 16.14 -11.18 -11.14
C LEU A 14 16.74 -12.50 -10.68
N SER A 15 18.07 -12.58 -10.61
CA SER A 15 18.81 -13.74 -10.09
C SER A 15 18.60 -13.97 -8.60
N ASP A 16 18.29 -12.92 -7.83
CA ASP A 16 18.11 -13.00 -6.38
C ASP A 16 16.65 -13.28 -5.98
N VAL A 17 15.72 -13.16 -6.93
CA VAL A 17 14.30 -13.42 -6.70
C VAL A 17 14.08 -14.89 -6.37
N GLN A 18 13.44 -15.15 -5.22
CA GLN A 18 13.08 -16.49 -4.79
C GLN A 18 11.79 -16.95 -5.49
N TRP A 19 11.92 -17.35 -6.76
CA TRP A 19 10.81 -17.75 -7.62
C TRP A 19 9.97 -18.92 -7.07
N HIS A 20 10.54 -19.78 -6.21
CA HIS A 20 9.77 -20.87 -5.59
C HIS A 20 8.63 -20.37 -4.68
N LEU A 21 8.72 -19.12 -4.19
CA LEU A 21 7.69 -18.49 -3.35
C LEU A 21 6.58 -17.81 -4.17
N PHE A 22 6.82 -17.57 -5.45
CA PHE A 22 5.90 -16.86 -6.34
C PHE A 22 4.50 -17.51 -6.41
N PRO A 23 4.34 -18.83 -6.62
CA PRO A 23 3.02 -19.42 -6.82
C PRO A 23 2.11 -19.26 -5.60
N ALA A 24 2.64 -19.52 -4.40
CA ALA A 24 1.87 -19.41 -3.16
C ALA A 24 1.38 -17.98 -2.92
N PHE A 25 2.28 -17.00 -3.10
CA PHE A 25 1.93 -15.60 -2.97
C PHE A 25 0.90 -15.16 -4.03
N LEU A 26 1.09 -15.55 -5.30
CA LEU A 26 0.19 -15.21 -6.39
C LEU A 26 -1.22 -15.75 -6.16
N ILE A 27 -1.34 -17.03 -5.76
CA ILE A 27 -2.63 -17.65 -5.45
C ILE A 27 -3.32 -16.88 -4.32
N GLY A 28 -2.58 -16.59 -3.25
CA GLY A 28 -3.05 -15.75 -2.16
C GLY A 28 -3.55 -14.40 -2.66
N SER A 29 -2.75 -13.69 -3.45
CA SER A 29 -3.09 -12.38 -4.03
C SER A 29 -4.36 -12.41 -4.87
N VAL A 30 -4.53 -13.40 -5.74
CA VAL A 30 -5.73 -13.55 -6.57
C VAL A 30 -6.96 -13.74 -5.71
N LEU A 31 -6.91 -14.66 -4.74
CA LEU A 31 -8.03 -14.89 -3.80
C LEU A 31 -8.33 -13.64 -2.96
N GLY A 32 -7.30 -12.96 -2.48
CA GLY A 32 -7.43 -11.72 -1.71
C GLY A 32 -8.11 -10.63 -2.52
N THR A 33 -7.70 -10.42 -3.76
CA THR A 33 -8.33 -9.46 -4.67
C THR A 33 -9.79 -9.79 -4.91
N ILE A 34 -10.14 -11.06 -5.14
CA ILE A 34 -11.54 -11.46 -5.37
C ILE A 34 -12.37 -11.16 -4.12
N VAL A 35 -11.96 -11.65 -2.95
CA VAL A 35 -12.73 -11.51 -1.71
C VAL A 35 -12.85 -10.04 -1.28
N PHE A 36 -11.76 -9.30 -1.30
CA PHE A 36 -11.77 -7.90 -0.85
C PHE A 36 -12.39 -6.94 -1.87
N SER A 37 -12.40 -7.28 -3.17
CA SER A 37 -13.13 -6.47 -4.14
C SER A 37 -14.64 -6.56 -3.92
N LEU A 38 -15.17 -7.76 -3.61
CA LEU A 38 -16.57 -7.92 -3.20
C LEU A 38 -16.91 -7.05 -1.99
N ALA A 39 -16.04 -7.02 -0.97
CA ALA A 39 -16.22 -6.13 0.18
C ALA A 39 -16.15 -4.65 -0.24
N LEU A 40 -15.17 -4.26 -1.05
CA LEU A 40 -14.96 -2.88 -1.49
C LEU A 40 -16.17 -2.33 -2.27
N PHE A 41 -16.79 -3.11 -3.15
CA PHE A 41 -17.99 -2.71 -3.88
C PHE A 41 -19.20 -2.46 -2.96
N ASN A 42 -19.19 -3.00 -1.75
CA ASN A 42 -20.27 -2.82 -0.77
C ASN A 42 -19.94 -1.77 0.31
N ILE A 43 -18.73 -1.20 0.32
CA ILE A 43 -18.33 -0.16 1.28
C ILE A 43 -18.62 1.23 0.66
N PRO A 44 -19.44 2.08 1.30
CA PRO A 44 -19.61 3.45 0.84
C PRO A 44 -18.27 4.20 0.84
N LEU A 45 -17.96 4.90 -0.25
CA LEU A 45 -16.66 5.56 -0.47
C LEU A 45 -16.24 6.51 0.67
N GLN A 46 -17.20 7.11 1.36
CA GLN A 46 -16.97 7.98 2.52
C GLN A 46 -16.29 7.29 3.72
N PHE A 47 -16.35 5.97 3.82
CA PHE A 47 -15.70 5.20 4.90
C PHE A 47 -14.29 4.73 4.54
N LEU A 48 -13.91 4.81 3.26
CA LEU A 48 -12.58 4.40 2.82
C LEU A 48 -11.45 5.23 3.46
N PRO A 49 -11.56 6.58 3.57
CA PRO A 49 -10.55 7.37 4.26
C PRO A 49 -10.42 7.01 5.74
N VAL A 50 -11.53 6.70 6.41
CA VAL A 50 -11.55 6.24 7.81
C VAL A 50 -10.79 4.91 7.94
N ALA A 51 -11.08 3.94 7.07
CA ALA A 51 -10.39 2.64 7.07
C ALA A 51 -8.88 2.78 6.84
N ILE A 52 -8.46 3.62 5.87
CA ILE A 52 -7.05 3.93 5.60
C ILE A 52 -6.39 4.55 6.84
N ALA A 53 -7.02 5.56 7.44
CA ALA A 53 -6.47 6.27 8.58
C ALA A 53 -6.33 5.38 9.82
N CYS A 54 -7.36 4.59 10.14
CA CYS A 54 -7.32 3.63 11.23
C CYS A 54 -6.20 2.60 11.03
N TYR A 55 -6.07 2.05 9.82
CA TYR A 55 -4.99 1.13 9.49
C TYR A 55 -3.62 1.76 9.67
N LEU A 56 -3.40 2.99 9.16
CA LEU A 56 -2.14 3.71 9.30
C LEU A 56 -1.78 3.92 10.76
N LEU A 57 -2.70 4.43 11.59
CA LEU A 57 -2.43 4.68 13.01
C LEU A 57 -2.13 3.39 13.78
N LEU A 58 -2.91 2.33 13.53
CA LEU A 58 -2.67 1.02 14.14
C LEU A 58 -1.29 0.47 13.74
N ASN A 59 -0.93 0.53 12.45
CA ASN A 59 0.34 0.04 11.95
C ASN A 59 1.54 0.83 12.54
N LEU A 60 1.40 2.15 12.71
CA LEU A 60 2.49 3.01 13.19
C LEU A 60 2.71 2.96 14.71
N TRP A 61 1.63 2.83 15.49
CA TRP A 61 1.66 3.02 16.94
C TRP A 61 1.28 1.79 17.77
N SER A 62 0.49 0.84 17.22
CA SER A 62 0.06 -0.35 17.98
C SER A 62 1.08 -1.47 17.87
N LYS A 63 1.82 -1.71 18.97
CA LYS A 63 2.72 -2.86 19.10
C LYS A 63 1.97 -4.19 18.95
N THR A 64 0.77 -4.29 19.51
CA THR A 64 -0.08 -5.48 19.45
C THR A 64 -0.48 -5.80 18.02
N PHE A 65 -0.91 -4.78 17.27
CA PHE A 65 -1.27 -4.95 15.86
C PHE A 65 -0.05 -5.34 15.02
N GLY A 66 1.08 -4.66 15.21
CA GLY A 66 2.33 -5.00 14.53
C GLY A 66 2.79 -6.44 14.83
N ALA A 67 2.65 -6.89 16.09
CA ALA A 67 2.96 -8.27 16.49
C ALA A 67 1.99 -9.28 15.86
N PHE A 68 0.70 -8.94 15.77
CA PHE A 68 -0.30 -9.79 15.12
C PHE A 68 0.00 -10.00 13.63
N ILE A 69 0.31 -8.94 12.90
CA ILE A 69 0.66 -9.03 11.47
C ILE A 69 1.91 -9.91 11.24
N LYS A 70 2.89 -9.87 12.15
CA LYS A 70 4.11 -10.70 12.06
C LYS A 70 3.89 -12.19 12.30
N LYS A 71 2.71 -12.62 12.74
CA LYS A 71 2.36 -14.04 12.93
C LYS A 71 2.00 -14.76 11.64
N PHE A 72 1.76 -14.03 10.55
CA PHE A 72 1.43 -14.65 9.27
C PHE A 72 2.69 -15.20 8.62
N GLU A 73 2.82 -16.52 8.60
CA GLU A 73 4.00 -17.20 8.01
C GLU A 73 3.69 -17.87 6.67
N SER A 74 2.41 -18.07 6.33
CA SER A 74 2.01 -18.64 5.05
C SER A 74 2.02 -17.59 3.94
N TYR A 75 2.80 -17.79 2.88
CA TYR A 75 2.80 -16.93 1.70
C TYR A 75 1.44 -16.83 1.00
N TYR A 76 0.58 -17.86 1.11
CA TYR A 76 -0.81 -17.79 0.66
C TYR A 76 -1.60 -16.73 1.46
N LEU A 77 -1.51 -16.78 2.78
CA LEU A 77 -2.21 -15.85 3.67
C LEU A 77 -1.64 -14.44 3.55
N ILE A 78 -0.32 -14.31 3.41
CA ILE A 78 0.35 -13.03 3.22
C ILE A 78 -0.07 -12.40 1.89
N GLY A 79 -0.07 -13.17 0.78
CA GLY A 79 -0.56 -12.70 -0.51
C GLY A 79 -2.01 -12.24 -0.44
N PHE A 80 -2.86 -13.04 0.21
CA PHE A 80 -4.29 -12.75 0.44
C PHE A 80 -4.50 -11.44 1.20
N LEU A 81 -3.88 -11.29 2.38
CA LEU A 81 -4.05 -10.12 3.22
C LEU A 81 -3.35 -8.89 2.64
N GLN A 82 -2.12 -9.00 2.14
CA GLN A 82 -1.38 -7.85 1.59
C GLN A 82 -2.10 -7.25 0.38
N THR A 83 -2.57 -8.10 -0.52
CA THR A 83 -3.24 -7.66 -1.75
C THR A 83 -4.65 -7.18 -1.44
N GLY A 84 -5.41 -7.97 -0.66
CA GLY A 84 -6.79 -7.69 -0.29
C GLY A 84 -6.94 -6.44 0.57
N LEU A 85 -6.22 -6.35 1.70
CA LEU A 85 -6.20 -5.11 2.51
C LEU A 85 -5.73 -3.94 1.67
N GLY A 86 -4.78 -4.17 0.77
CA GLY A 86 -4.30 -3.17 -0.16
C GLY A 86 -5.37 -2.57 -1.10
N LEU A 87 -6.50 -3.23 -1.34
CA LEU A 87 -7.62 -2.63 -2.07
C LEU A 87 -8.33 -1.56 -1.24
N ILE A 88 -8.41 -1.77 0.08
CA ILE A 88 -9.13 -0.90 1.02
C ILE A 88 -8.21 0.20 1.56
N VAL A 89 -7.07 -0.19 2.15
CA VAL A 89 -6.18 0.72 2.87
C VAL A 89 -5.04 1.26 1.99
N GLY A 90 -5.06 0.93 0.69
CA GLY A 90 -4.07 1.36 -0.28
C GLY A 90 -2.77 0.56 -0.21
N ALA A 91 -1.81 0.94 0.63
CA ALA A 91 -0.47 0.35 0.66
C ALA A 91 -0.10 -0.14 2.06
N PRO A 92 -0.47 -1.38 2.44
CA PRO A 92 -0.21 -1.91 3.79
C PRO A 92 1.27 -2.13 4.14
N GLY A 93 2.18 -1.95 3.17
CA GLY A 93 3.60 -2.33 3.27
C GLY A 93 3.82 -3.82 2.94
N PRO A 94 5.07 -4.26 2.74
CA PRO A 94 5.38 -5.64 2.44
C PRO A 94 5.22 -6.50 3.70
N LEU A 95 4.04 -7.10 3.88
CA LEU A 95 3.74 -7.99 5.00
C LEU A 95 4.69 -9.20 5.03
N ALA A 96 5.11 -9.65 3.85
CA ALA A 96 6.06 -10.74 3.66
C ALA A 96 7.45 -10.45 4.23
N LEU A 97 7.81 -9.17 4.44
CA LEU A 97 9.17 -8.81 4.86
C LEU A 97 9.57 -9.51 6.15
N SER A 98 8.65 -9.64 7.10
CA SER A 98 8.93 -10.28 8.39
C SER A 98 9.24 -11.78 8.30
N VAL A 99 8.70 -12.46 7.29
CA VAL A 99 8.95 -13.90 7.03
C VAL A 99 10.19 -14.06 6.18
N LEU A 100 10.33 -13.24 5.13
CA LEU A 100 11.52 -13.24 4.27
C LEU A 100 12.80 -13.00 5.07
N THR A 101 12.80 -12.08 6.04
CA THR A 101 13.96 -11.83 6.91
C THR A 101 14.28 -12.97 7.87
N LYS A 102 13.35 -13.90 8.09
CA LYS A 102 13.58 -15.10 8.92
C LYS A 102 14.11 -16.26 8.08
N GLU A 103 13.62 -16.40 6.85
CA GLU A 103 13.91 -17.56 5.98
C GLU A 103 15.11 -17.35 5.05
N LEU A 104 15.39 -16.11 4.65
CA LEU A 104 16.42 -15.78 3.68
C LEU A 104 17.62 -15.11 4.36
N GLU A 105 18.81 -15.54 4.01
CA GLU A 105 20.06 -15.00 4.57
C GLU A 105 20.55 -13.76 3.82
N SER A 106 20.27 -13.67 2.52
CA SER A 106 20.73 -12.57 1.68
C SER A 106 19.74 -11.40 1.67
N ASN A 107 20.23 -10.20 1.97
CA ASN A 107 19.47 -8.97 1.83
C ASN A 107 18.97 -8.74 0.41
N ASP A 108 19.75 -9.13 -0.61
CA ASP A 108 19.37 -8.97 -2.02
C ASP A 108 18.21 -9.89 -2.37
N GLN A 109 18.18 -11.11 -1.82
CA GLN A 109 17.05 -12.03 -1.97
C GLN A 109 15.79 -11.49 -1.28
N ILE A 110 15.93 -10.95 -0.06
CA ILE A 110 14.81 -10.35 0.70
C ILE A 110 14.22 -9.17 -0.08
N ILE A 111 15.08 -8.25 -0.56
CA ILE A 111 14.67 -7.02 -1.24
C ILE A 111 14.02 -7.34 -2.59
N SER A 112 14.64 -8.19 -3.41
CA SER A 112 14.14 -8.54 -4.75
C SER A 112 12.83 -9.34 -4.68
N THR A 113 12.73 -10.32 -3.77
CA THR A 113 11.51 -11.11 -3.56
C THR A 113 10.36 -10.27 -3.00
N SER A 114 10.66 -9.38 -2.05
CA SER A 114 9.67 -8.41 -1.55
C SER A 114 9.18 -7.46 -2.65
N ALA A 115 10.09 -7.03 -3.55
CA ALA A 115 9.74 -6.21 -4.70
C ALA A 115 8.84 -6.97 -5.71
N MET A 116 9.09 -8.26 -5.93
CA MET A 116 8.21 -9.13 -6.72
C MET A 116 6.80 -9.19 -6.11
N PHE A 117 6.69 -9.49 -4.80
CA PHE A 117 5.39 -9.55 -4.11
C PHE A 117 4.62 -8.23 -4.14
N MET A 118 5.30 -7.10 -3.96
CA MET A 118 4.70 -5.77 -4.08
C MET A 118 4.21 -5.50 -5.51
N THR A 119 4.98 -5.91 -6.52
CA THR A 119 4.60 -5.77 -7.94
C THR A 119 3.32 -6.55 -8.22
N ILE A 120 3.25 -7.83 -7.82
CA ILE A 120 2.05 -8.67 -7.93
C ILE A 120 0.86 -8.00 -7.23
N SER A 121 1.05 -7.58 -5.97
CA SER A 121 -0.01 -6.98 -5.15
C SER A 121 -0.57 -5.71 -5.79
N HIS A 122 0.26 -4.87 -6.40
CA HIS A 122 -0.20 -3.64 -7.04
C HIS A 122 -0.83 -3.89 -8.41
N LEU A 123 -0.29 -4.81 -9.21
CA LEU A 123 -0.87 -5.20 -10.50
C LEU A 123 -2.27 -5.79 -10.31
N ALA A 124 -2.46 -6.63 -9.31
CA ALA A 124 -3.74 -7.27 -9.02
C ALA A 124 -4.88 -6.29 -8.72
N LYS A 125 -4.58 -5.04 -8.34
CA LYS A 125 -5.59 -4.00 -8.05
C LYS A 125 -6.07 -3.25 -9.27
N ILE A 126 -5.26 -3.21 -10.34
CA ILE A 126 -5.59 -2.50 -11.58
C ILE A 126 -7.00 -2.86 -12.09
N PRO A 127 -7.34 -4.15 -12.31
CA PRO A 127 -8.66 -4.48 -12.84
C PRO A 127 -9.81 -4.04 -11.91
N VAL A 128 -9.62 -4.12 -10.59
CA VAL A 128 -10.64 -3.69 -9.62
C VAL A 128 -10.84 -2.18 -9.66
N TYR A 129 -9.77 -1.38 -9.68
CA TYR A 129 -9.90 0.08 -9.74
C TYR A 129 -10.38 0.58 -11.10
N LEU A 130 -10.03 -0.09 -12.20
CA LEU A 130 -10.61 0.22 -13.51
C LEU A 130 -12.13 -0.04 -13.55
N ALA A 131 -12.61 -1.07 -12.85
CA ALA A 131 -14.03 -1.36 -12.74
C ALA A 131 -14.80 -0.35 -11.86
N ILE A 132 -14.14 0.23 -10.85
CA ILE A 132 -14.76 1.20 -9.92
C ILE A 132 -14.71 2.64 -10.45
N THR A 133 -13.71 2.99 -11.26
CA THR A 133 -13.49 4.36 -11.74
C THR A 133 -13.54 4.47 -13.26
N PRO A 134 -14.74 4.49 -13.88
CA PRO A 134 -14.89 4.61 -15.33
C PRO A 134 -14.36 5.94 -15.91
N PHE A 135 -14.30 7.01 -15.11
CA PHE A 135 -14.03 8.39 -15.56
C PHE A 135 -12.57 8.83 -15.40
N LEU A 136 -11.62 7.93 -15.62
CA LEU A 136 -10.20 8.24 -15.44
C LEU A 136 -9.68 9.32 -16.42
N SER A 137 -10.34 9.46 -17.59
CA SER A 137 -10.03 10.46 -18.62
C SER A 137 -10.19 11.90 -18.13
N ASP A 138 -11.20 12.16 -17.29
CA ASP A 138 -11.52 13.52 -16.84
C ASP A 138 -10.54 14.01 -15.77
N SER A 139 -9.75 13.09 -15.23
CA SER A 139 -8.77 13.35 -14.17
C SER A 139 -7.32 13.35 -14.68
N LEU A 140 -7.07 13.36 -16.01
CA LEU A 140 -5.72 13.28 -16.57
C LEU A 140 -4.77 14.38 -16.05
N LEU A 141 -5.27 15.60 -15.90
CA LEU A 141 -4.49 16.71 -15.34
C LEU A 141 -4.14 16.46 -13.86
N LEU A 142 -5.12 16.01 -13.06
CA LEU A 142 -4.89 15.70 -11.65
C LEU A 142 -3.88 14.55 -11.51
N ILE A 143 -4.03 13.50 -12.31
CA ILE A 143 -3.13 12.35 -12.34
C ILE A 143 -1.71 12.78 -12.71
N SER A 144 -1.54 13.65 -13.71
CA SER A 144 -0.22 14.12 -14.13
C SER A 144 0.47 14.93 -13.01
N VAL A 145 -0.26 15.83 -12.34
CA VAL A 145 0.23 16.58 -11.18
C VAL A 145 0.64 15.62 -10.06
N MET A 146 -0.18 14.62 -9.73
CA MET A 146 0.15 13.62 -8.71
C MET A 146 1.42 12.84 -9.07
N ILE A 147 1.61 12.47 -10.33
CA ILE A 147 2.82 11.77 -10.80
C ILE A 147 4.05 12.67 -10.60
N VAL A 148 3.99 13.93 -11.01
CA VAL A 148 5.10 14.89 -10.87
C VAL A 148 5.43 15.11 -9.39
N CYS A 149 4.43 15.38 -8.54
CA CYS A 149 4.62 15.52 -7.10
C CYS A 149 5.21 14.26 -6.46
N ALA A 150 4.76 13.07 -6.88
CA ALA A 150 5.29 11.80 -6.38
C ALA A 150 6.76 11.58 -6.78
N ILE A 151 7.14 11.95 -8.01
CA ILE A 151 8.54 11.88 -8.48
C ILE A 151 9.40 12.86 -7.69
N ALA A 152 8.97 14.13 -7.56
CA ALA A 152 9.68 15.16 -6.80
C ALA A 152 9.85 14.77 -5.33
N GLY A 153 8.80 14.28 -4.68
CA GLY A 153 8.84 13.77 -3.31
C GLY A 153 9.79 12.59 -3.15
N SER A 154 9.83 11.67 -4.12
CA SER A 154 10.76 10.52 -4.11
C SER A 154 12.22 10.96 -4.23
N PHE A 155 12.51 11.94 -5.08
CA PHE A 155 13.86 12.50 -5.24
C PHE A 155 14.31 13.20 -3.96
N LEU A 156 13.48 14.09 -3.40
CA LEU A 156 13.78 14.81 -2.16
C LEU A 156 13.96 13.83 -0.98
N GLY A 157 13.06 12.85 -0.85
CA GLY A 157 13.16 11.82 0.19
C GLY A 157 14.46 11.01 0.11
N THR A 158 14.92 10.69 -1.10
CA THR A 158 16.20 9.99 -1.29
C THR A 158 17.39 10.84 -0.84
N LYS A 159 17.42 12.12 -1.19
CA LYS A 159 18.50 13.04 -0.79
C LYS A 159 18.54 13.27 0.71
N LEU A 160 17.37 13.40 1.35
CA LEU A 160 17.25 13.56 2.81
C LEU A 160 17.71 12.28 3.54
N ARG A 161 17.34 11.09 3.04
CA ARG A 161 17.72 9.80 3.64
C ARG A 161 19.23 9.60 3.72
N ILE A 162 19.99 10.04 2.71
CA ILE A 162 21.45 9.87 2.66
C ILE A 162 22.17 10.74 3.72
N LYS A 163 21.54 11.83 4.17
CA LYS A 163 22.20 12.85 5.02
C LYS A 163 21.77 12.82 6.49
N ALA A 164 20.81 11.99 6.88
CA ALA A 164 20.17 12.12 8.18
C ALA A 164 20.25 10.85 9.03
N ASP A 165 20.19 11.09 10.34
CA ASP A 165 20.07 10.09 11.40
C ASP A 165 18.78 9.27 11.19
N ASN A 166 18.94 7.96 11.09
CA ASN A 166 17.88 7.04 10.66
C ASN A 166 16.67 7.10 11.61
N ASP A 167 16.91 7.26 12.91
CA ASP A 167 15.84 7.30 13.93
C ASP A 167 15.00 8.57 13.82
N LYS A 168 15.65 9.72 13.55
CA LYS A 168 14.95 11.00 13.37
C LYS A 168 14.11 11.00 12.10
N ILE A 169 14.59 10.40 11.02
CA ILE A 169 13.82 10.25 9.77
C ILE A 169 12.61 9.35 9.99
N ILE A 170 12.80 8.20 10.66
CA ILE A 170 11.70 7.28 10.96
C ILE A 170 10.63 7.99 11.81
N LEU A 171 11.04 8.75 12.82
CA LEU A 171 10.11 9.53 13.64
C LEU A 171 9.37 10.60 12.82
N LEU A 172 10.08 11.34 11.95
CA LEU A 172 9.48 12.35 11.08
C LEU A 172 8.43 11.73 10.14
N ILE A 173 8.75 10.60 9.51
CA ILE A 173 7.81 9.86 8.66
C ILE A 173 6.60 9.41 9.48
N LYS A 174 6.80 8.87 10.68
CA LYS A 174 5.70 8.47 11.58
C LYS A 174 4.78 9.64 11.91
N ILE A 175 5.33 10.80 12.25
CA ILE A 175 4.54 12.00 12.58
C ILE A 175 3.79 12.51 11.35
N ALA A 176 4.44 12.59 10.18
CA ALA A 176 3.81 13.02 8.94
C ALA A 176 2.63 12.11 8.54
N LEU A 177 2.82 10.79 8.58
CA LEU A 177 1.77 9.82 8.28
C LEU A 177 0.62 9.86 9.31
N SER A 178 0.95 10.09 10.58
CA SER A 178 -0.07 10.24 11.63
C SER A 178 -0.90 11.51 11.43
N SER A 179 -0.26 12.62 11.08
CA SER A 179 -0.94 13.88 10.77
C SER A 179 -1.91 13.71 9.58
N LEU A 180 -1.47 13.03 8.51
CA LEU A 180 -2.34 12.71 7.38
C LEU A 180 -3.52 11.83 7.79
N ALA A 181 -3.29 10.78 8.58
CA ALA A 181 -4.36 9.92 9.05
C ALA A 181 -5.38 10.67 9.94
N VAL A 182 -4.91 11.53 10.85
CA VAL A 182 -5.78 12.37 11.68
C VAL A 182 -6.58 13.34 10.82
N HIS A 183 -5.96 13.96 9.82
CA HIS A 183 -6.66 14.83 8.87
C HIS A 183 -7.76 14.08 8.11
N MET A 184 -7.48 12.85 7.64
CA MET A 184 -8.48 12.01 6.96
C MET A 184 -9.66 11.65 7.85
N LEU A 185 -9.43 11.38 9.15
CA LEU A 185 -10.50 11.15 10.11
C LEU A 185 -11.33 12.40 10.33
N ALA A 186 -10.67 13.54 10.56
CA ALA A 186 -11.34 14.82 10.81
C ALA A 186 -12.18 15.26 9.60
N SER A 187 -11.64 15.17 8.38
CA SER A 187 -12.36 15.54 7.15
C SER A 187 -13.55 14.61 6.88
N SER A 188 -13.41 13.31 7.19
CA SER A 188 -14.52 12.36 7.06
C SER A 188 -15.64 12.62 8.06
N LEU A 189 -15.32 12.99 9.31
CA LEU A 189 -16.29 13.37 10.32
C LEU A 189 -17.03 14.67 9.94
N VAL A 190 -16.30 15.69 9.46
CA VAL A 190 -16.91 16.95 9.03
C VAL A 190 -17.82 16.73 7.81
N GLY A 191 -17.40 15.92 6.83
CA GLY A 191 -18.22 15.59 5.67
C GLY A 191 -19.48 14.78 6.00
N GLN A 192 -19.49 14.05 7.12
CA GLN A 192 -20.69 13.34 7.62
C GLN A 192 -21.63 14.25 8.43
N ILE A 193 -21.09 15.24 9.14
CA ILE A 193 -21.86 16.17 10.00
C ILE A 193 -22.42 17.34 9.19
N MET A 194 -21.71 17.78 8.16
CA MET A 194 -22.09 18.87 7.28
C MET A 194 -21.98 18.37 5.84
N PRO A 195 -23.01 17.67 5.31
CA PRO A 195 -23.03 17.35 3.89
C PRO A 195 -23.06 18.69 3.15
N LEU A 196 -21.90 19.12 2.67
CA LEU A 196 -21.85 20.20 1.69
C LEU A 196 -22.72 19.70 0.54
N ASP A 197 -23.82 20.41 0.28
CA ASP A 197 -24.60 20.32 -0.95
C ASP A 197 -23.67 20.63 -2.12
N LEU A 198 -22.83 19.67 -2.49
CA LEU A 198 -22.06 19.73 -3.71
C LEU A 198 -23.05 19.44 -4.83
N PRO A 199 -23.14 20.30 -5.86
CA PRO A 199 -24.05 20.08 -6.95
C PRO A 199 -23.72 18.73 -7.57
N THR A 200 -24.71 17.83 -7.59
CA THR A 200 -24.66 16.57 -8.30
C THR A 200 -24.26 16.84 -9.73
N TYR A 201 -23.01 16.55 -10.10
CA TYR A 201 -22.62 16.44 -11.49
C TYR A 201 -23.32 15.18 -12.03
N ARG A 202 -24.34 15.42 -12.85
CA ARG A 202 -24.99 14.42 -13.70
C ARG A 202 -24.06 14.03 -14.85
#